data_AF-A0A3B1IEM0-F1
#
_entry.id   AF-A0A3B1IEM0-F1
#
_cell.length_a   1.000
_cell.length_b   1.000
_cell.length_c   1.000
_cell.angle_alpha   90.00
_cell.angle_beta   90.00
_cell.angle_gamma   90.00
#
_symmetry.space_group_name_H-M   'P 1'
#
loop_
_entity.id
_entity.type
_entity.pdbx_description
1 polymer ?
#
loop_
_entity_poly.entity_id
_entity_poly.type
_entity_poly.pdbx_seq_one_letter_code
_entity_poly.pdbx_strand_id
1 'polypeptide(L)'
;MARKRELSSETRQPILVLRNEGYFHAEIAKKLKISYNGVYYSLQRTAQTGSNQSRKRSGRPCCTTKQEDKYIRVSSLRNRRLTGPQLAPSLNSTRKTPVSTSTVKRRLRDFSVKHGGGNVMVWGCFGAGKVGDLYRVKGILNKEGYHSILQRHAIPSGQRLIGANFVLQQDNDPKHTSKLCKNYLQQKQAAGILLVMEWPAQSPDLNPIELLWEQLDRMVRQKCPSNQSNLWELLLEAWGAISPAYLNKLTARMPKVCNAVIAANGGFFDESKV
;
A
#
# COMPACT_ATOMS: atom_id res chain seq x y z
N MET A 1 -33.13 -14.12 35.74
CA MET A 1 -34.18 -13.79 34.73
C MET A 1 -33.58 -13.83 33.34
N ALA A 2 -34.12 -14.66 32.44
CA ALA A 2 -33.68 -14.71 31.04
C ALA A 2 -33.97 -13.35 30.36
N ARG A 3 -32.96 -12.76 29.69
CA ARG A 3 -33.16 -11.52 28.92
C ARG A 3 -34.10 -11.80 27.74
N LYS A 4 -35.20 -11.05 27.64
CA LYS A 4 -36.06 -11.06 26.45
C LYS A 4 -35.23 -10.68 25.22
N ARG A 5 -35.31 -11.49 24.16
CA ARG A 5 -34.62 -11.23 22.88
C ARG A 5 -35.19 -9.96 22.24
N GLU A 6 -34.31 -9.08 21.79
CA GLU A 6 -34.71 -7.90 21.01
C GLU A 6 -35.20 -8.33 19.62
N LEU A 7 -36.22 -7.65 19.09
CA LEU A 7 -36.64 -7.79 17.69
C LEU A 7 -35.46 -7.46 16.75
N SER A 8 -35.31 -8.19 15.65
CA SER A 8 -34.30 -7.90 14.64
C SER A 8 -34.70 -6.67 13.80
N SER A 9 -33.75 -6.08 13.07
CA SER A 9 -34.06 -5.01 12.10
C SER A 9 -35.03 -5.46 11.01
N GLU A 10 -34.87 -6.70 10.52
CA GLU A 10 -35.73 -7.31 9.50
C GLU A 10 -37.17 -7.44 10.00
N THR A 11 -37.35 -7.82 11.26
CA THR A 11 -38.70 -7.95 11.85
C THR A 11 -39.35 -6.61 12.13
N ARG A 12 -38.58 -5.52 12.28
CA ARG A 12 -39.11 -4.19 12.51
C ARG A 12 -39.47 -3.44 11.22
N GLN A 13 -38.92 -3.83 10.07
CA GLN A 13 -39.19 -3.14 8.80
C GLN A 13 -40.67 -3.25 8.37
N PRO A 14 -41.31 -4.44 8.44
CA PRO A 14 -42.74 -4.59 8.16
C PRO A 14 -43.64 -3.81 9.12
N ILE A 15 -43.19 -3.55 10.36
CA ILE A 15 -43.95 -2.74 11.34
C ILE A 15 -44.13 -1.30 10.82
N LEU A 16 -43.08 -0.72 10.23
CA LEU A 16 -43.12 0.63 9.67
C LEU A 16 -43.99 0.69 8.42
N VAL A 17 -43.87 -0.31 7.54
CA VAL A 17 -44.66 -0.40 6.31
C VAL A 17 -46.16 -0.46 6.63
N LEU A 18 -46.57 -1.40 7.49
CA LEU A 18 -47.97 -1.54 7.87
C LEU A 18 -48.49 -0.31 8.62
N ARG A 19 -47.64 0.40 9.37
CA ARG A 19 -48.05 1.65 10.01
C ARG A 19 -48.30 2.77 8.99
N ASN A 20 -47.49 2.85 7.94
CA ASN A 20 -47.67 3.81 6.85
C ASN A 20 -48.90 3.49 5.99
N GLU A 21 -49.25 2.21 5.87
CA GLU A 21 -50.49 1.75 5.24
C GLU A 21 -51.75 2.01 6.10
N GLY A 22 -51.60 2.59 7.29
CA GLY A 22 -52.73 3.01 8.14
C GLY A 22 -53.20 1.97 9.16
N TYR A 23 -52.54 0.81 9.29
CA TYR A 23 -52.94 -0.20 10.27
C TYR A 23 -52.69 0.25 11.72
N PHE A 24 -53.60 -0.14 12.62
CA PHE A 24 -53.48 0.11 14.04
C PHE A 24 -52.48 -0.85 14.70
N HIS A 25 -51.84 -0.42 15.81
CA HIS A 25 -50.80 -1.20 16.49
C HIS A 25 -51.21 -2.65 16.82
N ALA A 26 -52.45 -2.86 17.22
CA ALA A 26 -52.98 -4.19 17.56
C ALA A 26 -53.13 -5.10 16.32
N GLU A 27 -53.45 -4.53 15.17
CA GLU A 27 -53.59 -5.26 13.89
C GLU A 27 -52.23 -5.65 13.34
N ILE A 28 -51.26 -4.73 13.44
CA ILE A 28 -49.86 -4.97 13.08
C ILE A 28 -49.29 -6.10 13.94
N ALA A 29 -49.56 -6.09 15.25
CA ALA A 29 -49.12 -7.12 16.18
C ALA A 29 -49.67 -8.51 15.80
N LYS A 30 -50.97 -8.58 15.45
CA LYS A 30 -51.62 -9.81 14.98
C LYS A 30 -51.06 -10.29 13.64
N LYS A 31 -50.94 -9.40 12.65
CA LYS A 31 -50.41 -9.72 11.30
C LYS A 31 -48.98 -10.26 11.35
N LEU A 32 -48.12 -9.62 12.13
CA LEU A 32 -46.70 -9.97 12.23
C LEU A 32 -46.40 -11.00 13.32
N LYS A 33 -47.42 -11.50 14.05
CA LYS A 33 -47.29 -12.44 15.18
C LYS A 33 -46.24 -11.99 16.21
N ILE A 34 -46.24 -10.70 16.55
CA ILE A 34 -45.35 -10.09 17.54
C ILE A 34 -46.16 -9.42 18.66
N SER A 35 -45.55 -9.23 19.82
CA SER A 35 -46.24 -8.56 20.94
C SER A 35 -46.61 -7.12 20.60
N TYR A 36 -47.78 -6.67 21.10
CA TYR A 36 -48.22 -5.27 21.00
C TYR A 36 -47.14 -4.28 21.46
N ASN A 37 -46.52 -4.55 22.61
CA ASN A 37 -45.43 -3.72 23.14
C ASN A 37 -44.21 -3.68 22.19
N GLY A 38 -43.92 -4.78 21.48
CA GLY A 38 -42.89 -4.82 20.46
C GLY A 38 -43.16 -3.87 19.29
N VAL A 39 -44.42 -3.78 18.85
CA VAL A 39 -44.87 -2.82 17.82
C VAL A 39 -44.78 -1.39 18.36
N TYR A 40 -45.38 -1.14 19.52
CA TYR A 40 -45.42 0.17 20.15
C TYR A 40 -44.02 0.77 20.36
N TYR A 41 -43.13 0.04 21.03
CA TYR A 41 -41.77 0.53 21.30
C TYR A 41 -40.89 0.62 20.05
N SER A 42 -41.15 -0.19 19.01
CA SER A 42 -40.42 -0.07 17.74
C SER A 42 -40.82 1.22 17.02
N LEU A 43 -42.12 1.50 16.89
CA LEU A 43 -42.62 2.73 16.25
C LEU A 43 -42.24 3.98 17.03
N GLN A 44 -42.38 3.96 18.36
CA GLN A 44 -41.99 5.08 19.23
C GLN A 44 -40.50 5.37 19.12
N ARG A 45 -39.65 4.33 19.06
CA ARG A 45 -38.21 4.49 18.86
C ARG A 45 -37.88 5.06 17.49
N THR A 46 -38.49 4.54 16.42
CA THR A 46 -38.25 5.05 15.06
C THR A 46 -38.72 6.49 14.91
N ALA A 47 -39.83 6.89 15.53
CA ALA A 47 -40.27 8.29 15.56
C ALA A 47 -39.27 9.21 16.27
N GLN A 48 -38.59 8.74 17.33
CA GLN A 48 -37.60 9.53 18.07
C GLN A 48 -36.22 9.58 17.40
N THR A 49 -35.78 8.50 16.74
CA THR A 49 -34.40 8.37 16.25
C THR A 49 -34.27 8.35 14.73
N GLY A 50 -35.37 8.27 13.99
CA GLY A 50 -35.39 8.14 12.53
C GLY A 50 -34.75 6.84 12.01
N SER A 51 -34.44 5.88 12.88
CA SER A 51 -33.68 4.68 12.55
C SER A 51 -34.33 3.43 13.14
N ASN A 52 -34.26 2.35 12.36
CA ASN A 52 -34.79 1.04 12.72
C ASN A 52 -33.69 0.03 13.13
N GLN A 53 -32.44 0.48 13.16
CA GLN A 53 -31.30 -0.38 13.49
C GLN A 53 -31.11 -0.52 15.01
N SER A 54 -30.63 -1.69 15.43
CA SER A 54 -30.24 -1.92 16.81
C SER A 54 -29.01 -1.05 17.15
N ARG A 55 -29.06 -0.34 18.28
CA ARG A 55 -27.95 0.50 18.73
C ARG A 55 -26.74 -0.36 19.08
N LYS A 56 -25.54 0.18 18.79
CA LYS A 56 -24.29 -0.40 19.26
C LYS A 56 -24.32 -0.47 20.79
N ARG A 57 -24.17 -1.68 21.35
CA ARG A 57 -24.09 -1.87 22.80
C ARG A 57 -22.76 -1.30 23.29
N SER A 58 -22.77 -0.74 24.49
CA SER A 58 -21.56 -0.16 25.14
C SER A 58 -20.42 -1.18 25.29
N GLY A 59 -20.75 -2.48 25.29
CA GLY A 59 -19.78 -3.55 25.38
C GLY A 59 -19.05 -3.55 26.73
N ARG A 60 -18.01 -4.39 26.83
CA ARG A 60 -17.13 -4.41 28.00
C ARG A 60 -16.30 -3.12 28.02
N PRO A 61 -16.20 -2.41 29.15
CA PRO A 61 -15.31 -1.26 29.28
C PRO A 61 -13.88 -1.60 28.86
N CYS A 62 -13.24 -0.69 28.14
CA CYS A 62 -11.84 -0.85 27.74
C CYS A 62 -10.95 -0.84 28.99
N CYS A 63 -9.96 -1.72 29.03
CA CYS A 63 -8.98 -1.78 30.11
C CYS A 63 -7.96 -0.63 30.09
N THR A 64 -7.82 0.04 28.94
CA THR A 64 -6.97 1.22 28.75
C THR A 64 -7.83 2.49 28.67
N THR A 65 -7.29 3.59 29.19
CA THR A 65 -7.88 4.94 29.11
C THR A 65 -7.46 5.65 27.82
N LYS A 66 -8.17 6.73 27.47
CA LYS A 66 -7.81 7.56 26.29
C LYS A 66 -6.41 8.18 26.39
N GLN A 67 -5.96 8.53 27.61
CA GLN A 67 -4.63 9.09 27.84
C GLN A 67 -3.53 8.04 27.65
N GLU A 68 -3.76 6.82 28.13
CA GLU A 68 -2.86 5.68 27.93
C GLU A 68 -2.75 5.30 26.46
N ASP A 69 -3.89 5.25 25.77
CA ASP A 69 -3.94 5.01 24.33
C ASP A 69 -3.18 6.12 23.56
N LYS A 70 -3.28 7.39 23.99
CA LYS A 70 -2.50 8.51 23.45
C LYS A 70 -1.00 8.37 23.74
N TYR A 71 -0.62 7.95 24.94
CA TYR A 71 0.77 7.68 25.30
C TYR A 71 1.37 6.57 24.43
N ILE A 72 0.68 5.43 24.30
CA ILE A 72 1.10 4.31 23.45
C ILE A 72 1.33 4.78 22.01
N ARG A 73 0.40 5.59 21.47
CA ARG A 73 0.52 6.16 20.12
C ARG A 73 1.72 7.09 19.98
N VAL A 74 1.85 8.08 20.86
CA VAL A 74 2.91 9.10 20.77
C VAL A 74 4.29 8.50 20.97
N SER A 75 4.44 7.58 21.92
CA SER A 75 5.71 6.88 22.16
C SER A 75 6.14 6.06 20.94
N SER A 76 5.20 5.36 20.29
CA SER A 76 5.47 4.63 19.05
C SER A 76 5.82 5.54 17.86
N LEU A 77 5.19 6.72 17.76
CA LEU A 77 5.51 7.69 16.70
C LEU A 77 6.88 8.36 16.90
N ARG A 78 7.27 8.62 18.15
CA ARG A 78 8.58 9.20 18.50
C ARG A 78 9.73 8.22 18.25
N ASN A 79 9.50 6.93 18.49
CA ASN A 79 10.48 5.89 18.21
C ASN A 79 9.79 4.66 17.60
N ARG A 80 9.89 4.53 16.27
CA ARG A 80 9.27 3.43 15.52
C ARG A 80 9.88 2.06 15.83
N ARG A 81 11.01 1.98 16.54
CA ARG A 81 11.62 0.72 17.00
C ARG A 81 11.06 0.23 18.35
N LEU A 82 10.25 1.04 19.05
CA LEU A 82 9.62 0.63 20.30
C LEU A 82 8.56 -0.44 20.06
N THR A 83 8.77 -1.60 20.67
CA THR A 83 7.87 -2.75 20.56
C THR A 83 6.88 -2.81 21.72
N GLY A 84 5.74 -3.50 21.51
CA GLY A 84 4.73 -3.69 22.56
C GLY A 84 5.27 -4.23 23.91
N PRO A 85 6.21 -5.19 23.92
CA PRO A 85 6.87 -5.64 25.16
C PRO A 85 7.71 -4.57 25.86
N GLN A 86 8.29 -3.60 25.15
CA GLN A 86 9.04 -2.51 25.75
C GLN A 86 8.12 -1.41 26.31
N LEU A 87 6.95 -1.21 25.69
CA LEU A 87 5.98 -0.20 26.12
C LEU A 87 5.11 -0.65 27.30
N ALA A 88 4.84 -1.95 27.44
CA ALA A 88 3.98 -2.47 28.49
C ALA A 88 4.51 -2.21 29.92
N PRO A 89 5.81 -2.41 30.24
CA PRO A 89 6.37 -2.06 31.55
C PRO A 89 6.24 -0.57 31.85
N SER A 90 6.56 0.30 30.89
CA SER A 90 6.44 1.75 31.05
C SER A 90 4.99 2.16 31.34
N LEU A 91 4.01 1.56 30.66
CA LEU A 91 2.59 1.80 30.92
C LEU A 91 2.14 1.26 32.29
N ASN A 92 2.62 0.09 32.68
CA ASN A 92 2.21 -0.58 33.92
C ASN A 92 2.83 0.03 35.18
N SER A 93 3.90 0.81 35.05
CA SER A 93 4.57 1.50 36.17
C SER A 93 3.62 2.33 37.05
N THR A 94 2.56 2.88 36.47
CA THR A 94 1.59 3.75 37.15
C THR A 94 0.26 3.05 37.48
N ARG A 95 0.14 1.74 37.20
CA ARG A 95 -1.14 1.02 37.27
C ARG A 95 -1.19 0.04 38.44
N LYS A 96 -2.37 -0.02 39.08
CA LYS A 96 -2.69 -1.05 40.08
C LYS A 96 -2.95 -2.43 39.47
N THR A 97 -3.49 -2.48 38.25
CA THR A 97 -3.73 -3.72 37.50
C THR A 97 -2.95 -3.69 36.18
N PRO A 98 -2.02 -4.66 35.97
CA PRO A 98 -1.16 -4.64 34.82
C PRO A 98 -1.93 -4.98 33.54
N VAL A 99 -1.61 -4.25 32.48
CA VAL A 99 -2.10 -4.51 31.13
C VAL A 99 -1.15 -5.48 30.44
N SER A 100 -1.72 -6.48 29.76
CA SER A 100 -0.94 -7.47 29.01
C SER A 100 -0.24 -6.83 27.80
N THR A 101 0.92 -7.39 27.43
CA THR A 101 1.64 -7.02 26.20
C THR A 101 0.76 -7.16 24.96
N SER A 102 -0.12 -8.17 24.92
CA SER A 102 -1.11 -8.37 23.86
C SER A 102 -2.10 -7.21 23.72
N THR A 103 -2.52 -6.61 24.83
CA THR A 103 -3.38 -5.42 24.81
C THR A 103 -2.64 -4.23 24.24
N VAL A 104 -1.39 -3.99 24.65
CA VAL A 104 -0.55 -2.92 24.10
C VAL A 104 -0.32 -3.13 22.60
N LYS A 105 0.00 -4.36 22.17
CA LYS A 105 0.10 -4.71 20.74
C LYS A 105 -1.21 -4.50 19.98
N ARG A 106 -2.37 -4.77 20.61
CA ARG A 106 -3.68 -4.48 20.01
C ARG A 106 -3.87 -2.97 19.83
N ARG A 107 -3.58 -2.15 20.84
CA ARG A 107 -3.65 -0.69 20.73
C ARG A 107 -2.69 -0.14 19.67
N LEU A 108 -1.45 -0.62 19.65
CA LEU A 108 -0.51 -0.27 18.60
C LEU A 108 -1.03 -0.64 17.22
N ARG A 109 -1.75 -1.75 17.06
CA ARG A 109 -2.40 -2.14 15.79
C ARG A 109 -3.62 -1.29 15.45
N ASP A 110 -4.41 -0.89 16.44
CA ASP A 110 -5.53 0.04 16.27
C ASP A 110 -5.02 1.40 15.76
N PHE A 111 -3.78 1.79 16.11
CA PHE A 111 -3.10 3.00 15.64
C PHE A 111 -2.17 2.80 14.44
N SER A 112 -1.64 1.59 14.23
CA SER A 112 -0.75 1.31 13.11
C SER A 112 -1.61 1.31 11.86
N VAL A 113 -1.46 2.36 11.07
CA VAL A 113 -2.08 2.37 9.76
C VAL A 113 -1.34 1.33 8.94
N LYS A 114 -1.99 0.18 8.70
CA LYS A 114 -1.38 -0.93 7.96
C LYS A 114 -0.87 -0.50 6.57
N HIS A 115 -1.31 0.66 6.05
CA HIS A 115 -0.86 1.30 4.82
C HIS A 115 -0.99 2.85 4.86
N GLY A 116 -0.42 3.55 5.85
CA GLY A 116 -0.70 4.99 6.05
C GLY A 116 0.46 5.97 6.01
N GLY A 117 1.69 5.51 5.78
CA GLY A 117 2.86 6.41 5.69
C GLY A 117 2.91 7.24 4.40
N GLY A 118 1.99 6.98 3.46
CA GLY A 118 2.11 7.43 2.08
C GLY A 118 3.11 6.59 1.30
N ASN A 119 3.09 6.71 -0.02
CA ASN A 119 4.09 6.17 -0.92
C ASN A 119 4.52 7.24 -1.92
N VAL A 120 5.65 7.03 -2.56
CA VAL A 120 6.09 7.80 -3.72
C VAL A 120 6.39 6.78 -4.81
N MET A 121 5.62 6.79 -5.88
CA MET A 121 5.91 5.98 -7.05
C MET A 121 6.91 6.72 -7.94
N VAL A 122 7.95 6.02 -8.36
CA VAL A 122 9.01 6.58 -9.20
C VAL A 122 9.24 5.72 -10.44
N TRP A 123 9.74 6.35 -11.49
CA TRP A 123 10.36 5.69 -12.63
C TRP A 123 11.82 6.16 -12.70
N GLY A 124 12.74 5.30 -13.10
CA GLY A 124 14.10 5.74 -13.37
C GLY A 124 14.86 4.78 -14.27
N CYS A 125 16.06 5.19 -14.67
CA CYS A 125 16.96 4.42 -15.51
C CYS A 125 18.41 4.66 -15.13
N PHE A 126 19.32 3.77 -15.53
CA PHE A 126 20.76 3.97 -15.36
C PHE A 126 21.52 3.31 -16.52
N GLY A 127 22.75 3.76 -16.76
CA GLY A 127 23.59 3.25 -17.84
C GLY A 127 24.96 3.91 -17.84
N ALA A 128 25.96 3.28 -18.47
CA ALA A 128 27.32 3.81 -18.58
C ALA A 128 27.93 4.28 -17.22
N GLY A 129 27.67 3.53 -16.15
CA GLY A 129 28.17 3.84 -14.81
C GLY A 129 27.57 5.10 -14.19
N LYS A 130 26.43 5.59 -14.68
CA LYS A 130 25.73 6.77 -14.15
C LYS A 130 24.23 6.50 -14.05
N VAL A 131 23.59 7.15 -13.09
CA VAL A 131 22.13 7.20 -13.02
C VAL A 131 21.59 8.16 -14.09
N GLY A 132 20.45 7.82 -14.67
CA GLY A 132 19.66 8.70 -15.51
C GLY A 132 18.60 9.44 -14.70
N ASP A 133 17.53 9.86 -15.38
CA ASP A 133 16.46 10.60 -14.73
C ASP A 133 15.75 9.72 -13.69
N LEU A 134 15.41 10.33 -12.54
CA LEU A 134 14.43 9.79 -11.59
C LEU A 134 13.18 10.66 -11.67
N TYR A 135 12.07 10.07 -12.09
CA TYR A 135 10.80 10.74 -12.30
C TYR A 135 9.77 10.32 -11.25
N ARG A 136 9.17 11.30 -10.57
CA ARG A 136 8.06 11.05 -9.65
C ARG A 136 6.75 10.89 -10.42
N VAL A 137 6.18 9.69 -10.37
CA VAL A 137 4.86 9.40 -10.91
C VAL A 137 3.79 9.93 -9.96
N LYS A 138 2.86 10.73 -10.48
CA LYS A 138 1.67 11.19 -9.75
C LYS A 138 0.49 10.27 -10.08
N GLY A 139 -0.04 9.57 -9.08
CA GLY A 139 -1.14 8.64 -9.25
C GLY A 139 -0.70 7.30 -9.87
N ILE A 140 -1.61 6.64 -10.59
CA ILE A 140 -1.36 5.35 -11.24
C ILE A 140 -0.73 5.61 -12.61
N LEU A 141 0.40 4.96 -12.90
CA LEU A 141 1.05 5.04 -14.21
C LEU A 141 0.26 4.24 -15.25
N ASN A 142 -0.40 4.93 -16.18
CA ASN A 142 -1.05 4.32 -17.34
C ASN A 142 -0.15 4.36 -18.60
N LYS A 143 -0.65 3.86 -19.73
CA LYS A 143 0.10 3.80 -21.00
C LYS A 143 0.44 5.20 -21.54
N GLU A 144 -0.44 6.19 -21.39
CA GLU A 144 -0.19 7.57 -21.83
C GLU A 144 0.88 8.24 -20.97
N GLY A 145 0.82 8.02 -19.66
CA GLY A 145 1.85 8.47 -18.72
C GLY A 145 3.20 7.84 -19.02
N TYR A 146 3.23 6.53 -19.32
CA TYR A 146 4.45 5.86 -19.70
C TYR A 146 5.01 6.35 -21.03
N HIS A 147 4.16 6.58 -22.04
CA HIS A 147 4.56 7.20 -23.30
C HIS A 147 5.19 8.59 -23.09
N SER A 148 4.63 9.41 -22.19
CA SER A 148 5.21 10.70 -21.79
C SER A 148 6.58 10.53 -21.12
N ILE A 149 6.75 9.51 -20.27
CA ILE A 149 8.05 9.16 -19.66
C ILE A 149 9.06 8.76 -20.74
N LEU A 150 8.68 7.97 -21.74
CA LEU A 150 9.57 7.63 -22.87
C LEU A 150 10.05 8.89 -23.61
N GLN A 151 9.14 9.82 -23.88
CA GLN A 151 9.44 11.06 -24.60
C GLN A 151 10.35 12.01 -23.82
N ARG A 152 10.10 12.18 -22.52
CA ARG A 152 10.70 13.26 -21.71
C ARG A 152 11.88 12.80 -20.87
N HIS A 153 11.92 11.53 -20.51
CA HIS A 153 12.89 10.99 -19.56
C HIS A 153 13.69 9.83 -20.15
N ALA A 154 13.04 8.71 -20.52
CA ALA A 154 13.78 7.50 -20.89
C ALA A 154 14.70 7.66 -22.09
N ILE A 155 14.18 8.17 -23.22
CA ILE A 155 14.99 8.32 -24.43
C ILE A 155 16.03 9.44 -24.27
N PRO A 156 15.67 10.65 -23.77
CA PRO A 156 16.68 11.69 -23.52
C PRO A 156 17.77 11.26 -22.53
N SER A 157 17.44 10.51 -21.46
CA SER A 157 18.44 9.97 -20.53
C SER A 157 19.35 8.97 -21.25
N GLY A 158 18.81 8.02 -22.00
CA GLY A 158 19.61 7.05 -22.76
C GLY A 158 20.59 7.73 -23.73
N GLN A 159 20.12 8.73 -24.46
CA GLN A 159 20.97 9.52 -25.36
C GLN A 159 22.07 10.30 -24.62
N ARG A 160 21.77 10.88 -23.45
CA ARG A 160 22.80 11.58 -22.63
C ARG A 160 23.83 10.63 -22.03
N LEU A 161 23.40 9.44 -21.64
CA LEU A 161 24.25 8.49 -20.92
C LEU A 161 25.13 7.65 -21.86
N ILE A 162 24.56 7.18 -22.96
CA ILE A 162 25.18 6.18 -23.84
C ILE A 162 25.41 6.74 -25.24
N GLY A 163 24.52 7.61 -25.72
CA GLY A 163 24.58 8.18 -27.07
C GLY A 163 23.51 7.60 -27.99
N ALA A 164 23.72 7.76 -29.31
CA ALA A 164 22.84 7.21 -30.33
C ALA A 164 22.92 5.67 -30.34
N ASN A 165 21.84 5.01 -30.77
CA ASN A 165 21.71 3.55 -30.84
C ASN A 165 21.90 2.82 -29.50
N PHE A 166 21.62 3.48 -28.37
CA PHE A 166 21.64 2.81 -27.08
C PHE A 166 20.59 1.70 -27.03
N VAL A 167 20.88 0.64 -26.28
CA VAL A 167 19.93 -0.46 -26.07
C VAL A 167 19.01 -0.11 -24.89
N LEU A 168 17.72 -0.02 -25.16
CA LEU A 168 16.67 0.15 -24.16
C LEU A 168 16.22 -1.23 -23.66
N GLN A 169 16.53 -1.51 -22.40
CA GLN A 169 15.93 -2.60 -21.64
C GLN A 169 14.69 -2.10 -20.90
N GLN A 170 13.59 -2.84 -20.98
CA GLN A 170 12.38 -2.66 -20.17
C GLN A 170 11.65 -3.99 -19.97
N ASP A 171 10.82 -4.10 -18.93
CA ASP A 171 9.99 -5.29 -18.71
C ASP A 171 8.75 -5.34 -19.64
N ASN A 172 8.01 -6.44 -19.56
CA ASN A 172 6.80 -6.68 -20.36
C ASN A 172 5.50 -6.20 -19.71
N ASP A 173 5.54 -5.20 -18.81
CA ASP A 173 4.31 -4.67 -18.21
C ASP A 173 3.30 -4.24 -19.30
N PRO A 174 1.98 -4.48 -19.10
CA PRO A 174 0.94 -4.13 -20.08
C PRO A 174 1.02 -2.70 -20.63
N LYS A 175 1.49 -1.73 -19.83
CA LYS A 175 1.63 -0.34 -20.29
C LYS A 175 2.82 -0.18 -21.25
N HIS A 176 3.92 -0.89 -21.01
CA HIS A 176 5.11 -0.89 -21.87
C HIS A 176 4.85 -1.61 -23.19
N THR A 177 4.05 -2.67 -23.14
CA THR A 177 3.68 -3.48 -24.31
C THR A 177 2.46 -2.97 -25.07
N SER A 178 1.86 -1.87 -24.63
CA SER A 178 0.74 -1.21 -25.31
C SER A 178 1.11 -0.80 -26.74
N LYS A 179 0.13 -0.83 -27.66
CA LYS A 179 0.33 -0.41 -29.07
C LYS A 179 0.93 1.00 -29.16
N LEU A 180 0.48 1.92 -28.30
CA LEU A 180 0.99 3.29 -28.24
C LEU A 180 2.50 3.33 -28.01
N CYS A 181 2.98 2.62 -26.97
CA CYS A 181 4.39 2.65 -26.60
C CYS A 181 5.26 1.83 -27.56
N LYS A 182 4.77 0.67 -28.02
CA LYS A 182 5.46 -0.15 -29.03
C LYS A 182 5.65 0.61 -30.35
N ASN A 183 4.61 1.23 -30.88
CA ASN A 183 4.70 2.00 -32.13
C ASN A 183 5.67 3.17 -31.99
N TYR A 184 5.64 3.88 -30.86
CA TYR A 184 6.56 4.98 -30.60
C TYR A 184 8.02 4.49 -30.55
N LEU A 185 8.31 3.39 -29.85
CA LEU A 185 9.65 2.83 -29.78
C LEU A 185 10.13 2.30 -31.15
N GLN A 186 9.25 1.68 -31.94
CA GLN A 186 9.56 1.24 -33.31
C GLN A 186 9.95 2.41 -34.21
N GLN A 187 9.23 3.54 -34.12
CA GLN A 187 9.59 4.76 -34.86
C GLN A 187 10.97 5.28 -34.43
N LYS A 188 11.29 5.24 -33.14
CA LYS A 188 12.60 5.67 -32.62
C LYS A 188 13.73 4.72 -33.03
N GLN A 189 13.44 3.43 -33.13
CA GLN A 189 14.38 2.45 -33.66
C GLN A 189 14.64 2.65 -35.16
N ALA A 190 13.59 2.86 -35.96
CA ALA A 190 13.73 3.17 -37.39
C ALA A 190 14.51 4.48 -37.65
N ALA A 191 14.43 5.44 -36.72
CA ALA A 191 15.20 6.67 -36.76
C ALA A 191 16.66 6.54 -36.23
N GLY A 192 17.11 5.34 -35.86
CA GLY A 192 18.47 5.12 -35.35
C GLY A 192 18.74 5.78 -33.98
N ILE A 193 17.69 6.00 -33.18
CA ILE A 193 17.83 6.65 -31.88
C ILE A 193 18.20 5.63 -30.80
N LEU A 194 17.57 4.46 -30.82
CA LEU A 194 17.73 3.39 -29.85
C LEU A 194 17.44 2.02 -30.47
N LEU A 195 17.84 0.96 -29.79
CA LEU A 195 17.39 -0.41 -30.04
C LEU A 195 16.59 -0.91 -28.85
N VAL A 196 15.43 -1.53 -29.07
CA VAL A 196 14.64 -2.15 -28.00
C VAL A 196 15.10 -3.59 -27.81
N MET A 197 15.50 -3.94 -26.60
CA MET A 197 15.87 -5.32 -26.28
C MET A 197 14.64 -6.20 -26.09
N GLU A 198 14.70 -7.44 -26.57
CA GLU A 198 13.70 -8.45 -26.24
C GLU A 198 13.82 -8.87 -24.77
N TRP A 199 12.68 -9.06 -24.11
CA TRP A 199 12.64 -9.34 -22.69
C TRP A 199 11.81 -10.59 -22.38
N PRO A 200 12.34 -11.57 -21.62
CA PRO A 200 11.57 -12.72 -21.16
C PRO A 200 10.56 -12.32 -20.08
N ALA A 201 9.40 -12.99 -20.05
CA ALA A 201 8.39 -12.75 -19.02
C ALA A 201 8.88 -13.25 -17.65
N GLN A 202 8.45 -12.56 -16.58
CA GLN A 202 8.71 -12.96 -15.18
C GLN A 202 10.20 -13.13 -14.84
N SER A 203 11.09 -12.31 -15.40
CA SER A 203 12.54 -12.40 -15.15
C SER A 203 13.10 -11.16 -14.45
N PRO A 204 12.70 -10.85 -13.20
CA PRO A 204 13.25 -9.73 -12.46
C PRO A 204 14.75 -9.88 -12.21
N ASP A 205 15.25 -11.10 -12.06
CA ASP A 205 16.68 -11.40 -11.80
C ASP A 205 17.58 -10.94 -12.95
N LEU A 206 17.04 -10.86 -14.17
CA LEU A 206 17.77 -10.36 -15.33
C LEU A 206 17.81 -8.82 -15.37
N ASN A 207 17.05 -8.14 -14.50
CA ASN A 207 16.93 -6.69 -14.51
C ASN A 207 17.81 -6.04 -13.43
N PRO A 208 18.98 -5.49 -13.77
CA PRO A 208 19.91 -4.96 -12.77
C PRO A 208 19.35 -3.73 -12.03
N ILE A 209 18.31 -3.08 -12.54
CA ILE A 209 17.67 -1.96 -11.84
C ILE A 209 16.95 -2.38 -10.56
N GLU A 210 16.55 -3.66 -10.43
CA GLU A 210 15.91 -4.16 -9.20
C GLU A 210 16.88 -4.11 -8.02
N LEU A 211 18.14 -4.48 -8.26
CA LEU A 211 19.23 -4.37 -7.27
C LEU A 211 19.51 -2.90 -6.93
N LEU A 212 19.40 -2.01 -7.92
CA LEU A 212 19.54 -0.58 -7.72
C LEU A 212 18.41 -0.01 -6.85
N TRP A 213 17.17 -0.46 -7.05
CA TRP A 213 16.04 -0.10 -6.20
C TRP A 213 16.21 -0.58 -4.76
N GLU A 214 16.73 -1.80 -4.55
CA GLU A 214 17.03 -2.29 -3.21
C GLU A 214 18.10 -1.42 -2.51
N GLN A 215 19.17 -1.04 -3.23
CA GLN A 215 20.19 -0.13 -2.69
C GLN A 215 19.60 1.24 -2.34
N LEU A 216 18.78 1.81 -3.23
CA LEU A 216 18.13 3.10 -3.01
C LEU A 216 17.20 3.05 -1.77
N ASP A 217 16.40 2.00 -1.66
CA ASP A 217 15.51 1.76 -0.53
C ASP A 217 16.28 1.66 0.79
N ARG A 218 17.42 0.94 0.82
CA ARG A 218 18.30 0.88 1.99
C ARG A 218 18.84 2.25 2.39
N MET A 219 19.33 3.05 1.43
CA MET A 219 19.86 4.40 1.68
C MET A 219 18.78 5.33 2.26
N VAL A 220 17.57 5.30 1.69
CA VAL A 220 16.47 6.16 2.12
C VAL A 220 15.91 5.75 3.47
N ARG A 221 15.77 4.43 3.74
CA ARG A 221 15.25 3.93 5.03
C ARG A 221 16.11 4.33 6.21
N GLN A 222 17.43 4.39 6.05
CA GLN A 222 18.35 4.83 7.11
C GLN A 222 18.05 6.26 7.57
N LYS A 223 17.59 7.12 6.65
CA LYS A 223 17.23 8.52 6.94
C LYS A 223 15.83 8.70 7.52
N CYS A 224 15.05 7.63 7.69
CA CYS A 224 13.75 7.62 8.37
C CYS A 224 12.76 8.69 7.85
N PRO A 225 12.33 8.59 6.57
CA PRO A 225 11.45 9.58 5.94
C PRO A 225 10.17 9.82 6.73
N SER A 226 9.81 11.09 6.89
CA SER A 226 8.71 11.52 7.76
C SER A 226 7.37 11.69 7.03
N ASN A 227 7.39 12.12 5.76
CA ASN A 227 6.24 12.38 4.91
C ASN A 227 6.59 12.19 3.42
N GLN A 228 5.61 12.27 2.51
CA GLN A 228 5.85 12.04 1.07
C GLN A 228 6.80 13.05 0.41
N SER A 229 6.77 14.32 0.81
CA SER A 229 7.67 15.35 0.25
C SER A 229 9.10 15.10 0.68
N ASN A 230 9.30 14.86 1.98
CA ASN A 230 10.60 14.49 2.52
C ASN A 230 11.10 13.16 1.93
N LEU A 231 10.24 12.17 1.72
CA LEU A 231 10.60 10.92 1.03
C LEU A 231 11.09 11.19 -0.39
N TRP A 232 10.43 12.08 -1.14
CA TRP A 232 10.84 12.43 -2.50
C TRP A 232 12.20 13.14 -2.55
N GLU A 233 12.45 14.09 -1.64
CA GLU A 233 13.74 14.78 -1.54
C GLU A 233 14.87 13.80 -1.22
N LEU A 234 14.64 12.90 -0.27
CA LEU A 234 15.60 11.86 0.10
C LEU A 234 15.87 10.87 -1.03
N LEU A 235 14.85 10.54 -1.84
CA LEU A 235 15.01 9.70 -3.03
C LEU A 235 15.90 10.39 -4.07
N LEU A 236 15.68 11.68 -4.35
CA LEU A 236 16.50 12.45 -5.29
C LEU A 236 17.96 12.54 -4.83
N GLU A 237 18.19 12.85 -3.55
CA GLU A 237 19.53 12.94 -2.97
C GLU A 237 20.23 11.58 -3.02
N ALA A 238 19.56 10.50 -2.58
CA ALA A 238 20.13 9.17 -2.57
C ALA A 238 20.40 8.65 -3.99
N TRP A 239 19.53 8.95 -4.95
CA TRP A 239 19.70 8.58 -6.36
C TRP A 239 20.96 9.17 -6.97
N GLY A 240 21.18 10.48 -6.78
CA GLY A 240 22.39 11.16 -7.25
C GLY A 240 23.67 10.75 -6.52
N ALA A 241 23.55 10.20 -5.30
CA ALA A 241 24.67 9.75 -4.49
C ALA A 241 25.13 8.30 -4.79
N ILE A 242 24.41 7.56 -5.63
CA ILE A 242 24.81 6.19 -5.99
C ILE A 242 26.12 6.23 -6.78
N SER A 243 27.11 5.47 -6.31
CA SER A 243 28.46 5.52 -6.88
C SER A 243 28.52 4.85 -8.26
N PRO A 244 29.31 5.42 -9.20
CA PRO A 244 29.59 4.77 -10.49
C PRO A 244 30.15 3.36 -10.35
N ALA A 245 30.98 3.12 -9.33
CA ALA A 245 31.54 1.80 -9.04
C ALA A 245 30.45 0.76 -8.75
N TYR A 246 29.40 1.13 -8.00
CA TYR A 246 28.28 0.23 -7.74
C TYR A 246 27.48 -0.07 -9.02
N LEU A 247 27.19 0.96 -9.83
CA LEU A 247 26.47 0.79 -11.10
C LEU A 247 27.22 -0.12 -12.08
N ASN A 248 28.54 0.07 -12.20
CA ASN A 248 29.38 -0.78 -13.04
C ASN A 248 29.46 -2.22 -12.52
N LYS A 249 29.42 -2.42 -11.20
CA LYS A 249 29.33 -3.76 -10.62
C LYS A 249 28.03 -4.47 -11.02
N LEU A 250 26.89 -3.76 -11.05
CA LEU A 250 25.60 -4.33 -11.46
C LEU A 250 25.64 -4.77 -12.93
N THR A 251 26.15 -3.93 -13.82
CA THR A 251 26.24 -4.27 -15.26
C THR A 251 27.23 -5.40 -15.51
N ALA A 252 28.38 -5.41 -14.83
CA ALA A 252 29.39 -6.46 -14.96
C ALA A 252 28.92 -7.84 -14.45
N ARG A 253 27.89 -7.88 -13.58
CA ARG A 253 27.28 -9.14 -13.09
C ARG A 253 26.45 -9.83 -14.17
N MET A 254 25.86 -9.07 -15.10
CA MET A 254 24.84 -9.57 -16.03
C MET A 254 25.24 -10.80 -16.85
N PRO A 255 26.45 -10.88 -17.45
CA PRO A 255 26.85 -12.08 -18.19
C PRO A 255 26.81 -13.36 -17.34
N LYS A 256 27.20 -13.26 -16.05
CA LYS A 256 27.14 -14.41 -15.14
C LYS A 256 25.70 -14.79 -14.80
N VAL A 257 24.83 -13.81 -14.59
CA VAL A 257 23.38 -14.03 -14.34
C VAL A 257 22.74 -14.72 -15.53
N CYS A 258 22.98 -14.23 -16.75
CA CYS A 258 22.46 -14.85 -17.96
C CYS A 258 22.94 -16.31 -18.10
N ASN A 259 24.23 -16.57 -17.84
CA ASN A 259 24.76 -17.94 -17.88
C ASN A 259 24.12 -18.85 -16.82
N ALA A 260 23.86 -18.34 -15.62
CA ALA A 260 23.20 -19.10 -14.57
C ALA A 260 21.74 -19.44 -14.94
N VAL A 261 21.00 -18.49 -15.53
CA VAL A 261 19.64 -18.72 -16.05
C VAL A 261 19.65 -19.76 -17.17
N ILE A 262 20.60 -19.68 -18.10
CA ILE A 262 20.75 -20.65 -19.19
C ILE A 262 21.07 -22.04 -18.62
N ALA A 263 22.01 -22.15 -17.68
CA ALA A 263 22.36 -23.40 -17.02
C ALA A 263 21.18 -24.01 -16.24
N ALA A 264 20.30 -23.18 -15.70
CA ALA A 264 19.07 -23.59 -15.04
C ALA A 264 17.90 -23.87 -16.02
N ASN A 265 18.13 -23.79 -17.33
CA ASN A 265 17.08 -23.92 -18.37
C ASN A 265 15.89 -22.96 -18.14
N GLY A 266 16.16 -21.73 -17.71
CA GLY A 266 15.14 -20.74 -17.36
C GLY A 266 14.52 -20.92 -15.97
N GLY A 267 14.97 -21.90 -15.20
CA GLY A 267 14.58 -22.12 -13.81
C GLY A 267 15.27 -21.19 -12.81
N PHE A 268 14.90 -21.33 -11.54
CA PHE A 268 15.52 -20.59 -10.45
C PHE A 268 16.99 -21.00 -10.28
N PHE A 269 17.84 -20.01 -9.97
CA PHE A 269 19.24 -20.21 -9.65
C PHE A 269 19.58 -19.46 -8.36
N ASP A 270 20.60 -19.95 -7.66
CA ASP A 270 21.06 -19.32 -6.42
C ASP A 270 21.91 -18.09 -6.74
N GLU A 271 21.31 -16.90 -6.59
CA GLU A 271 21.97 -15.61 -6.80
C GLU A 271 23.25 -15.43 -5.99
N SER A 272 23.39 -16.07 -4.82
CA SER A 272 24.60 -15.93 -4.00
C SER A 272 25.85 -16.53 -4.65
N LYS A 273 25.66 -17.36 -5.69
CA LYS A 273 26.71 -18.03 -6.45
C LYS A 273 27.10 -17.29 -7.74
N VAL A 274 26.54 -16.11 -7.98
CA VAL A 274 26.66 -15.33 -9.23
C VAL A 274 27.16 -13.90 -8.97
#